data_AF-A0AAJ1QU59-F1
#
_entry.id   AF-A0AAJ1QU59-F1
#
_cell.length_a   1.000
_cell.length_b   1.000
_cell.length_c   1.000
_cell.angle_alpha   90.00
_cell.angle_beta   90.00
_cell.angle_gamma   90.00
#
_symmetry.space_group_name_H-M   'P 1'
#
loop_
_entity.id
_entity.type
_entity.pdbx_description
1 polymer ?
#
loop_
_entity_poly.entity_id
_entity_poly.type
_entity_poly.pdbx_seq_one_letter_code
_entity_poly.pdbx_strand_id
1 'polypeptide(L)'
;MNSYLIDKKFAAENLINTIHNEEKIFENLSNKFSTLKKVFDHLFWDYSSSDMHEDFNERQVQHKFIQMSKFAKENDLAGKKTELDSLVKSILAKEDSMNSLSMSLLQIAKQGISTVHGNPANCPIGRSIGSENLKNVIWQGRNQAIHCEEGNPNQRVKDCFENLRTDFGNEYDLATDYMENRARKIVDLLGWNLYGNYESDMISLIG
;
A
#
# COMPACT_ATOMS: atom_id res chain seq x y z
N MET A 1 7.34 28.26 -16.37
CA MET A 1 7.28 26.79 -16.29
C MET A 1 8.68 26.28 -16.45
N ASN A 2 9.26 25.81 -15.34
CA ASN A 2 10.63 25.32 -15.26
C ASN A 2 10.92 24.22 -16.32
N SER A 3 12.08 24.26 -16.98
CA SER A 3 12.48 23.27 -17.99
C SER A 3 12.45 21.84 -17.46
N TYR A 4 12.77 21.67 -16.17
CA TYR A 4 12.68 20.38 -15.49
C TYR A 4 11.28 19.76 -15.58
N LEU A 5 10.22 20.55 -15.37
CA LEU A 5 8.85 20.05 -15.42
C LEU A 5 8.42 19.68 -16.82
N ILE A 6 8.85 20.45 -17.82
CA ILE A 6 8.58 20.16 -19.23
C ILE A 6 9.23 18.82 -19.60
N ASP A 7 10.52 18.65 -19.27
CA ASP A 7 11.29 17.46 -19.62
C ASP A 7 10.84 16.20 -18.86
N LYS A 8 10.29 16.36 -17.65
CA LYS A 8 9.82 15.25 -16.80
C LYS A 8 8.32 15.02 -16.83
N LYS A 9 7.54 15.84 -17.52
CA LYS A 9 6.09 15.72 -17.64
C LYS A 9 5.66 14.31 -18.02
N PHE A 10 6.18 13.81 -19.13
CA PHE A 10 5.81 12.49 -19.66
C PHE A 10 6.09 11.37 -18.64
N ALA A 11 7.21 11.43 -17.93
CA ALA A 11 7.56 10.42 -16.93
C ALA A 11 6.63 10.47 -15.72
N ALA A 12 6.40 11.66 -15.15
CA ALA A 12 5.54 11.83 -13.98
C ALA A 12 4.08 11.50 -14.28
N GLU A 13 3.55 11.96 -15.42
CA GLU A 13 2.18 11.69 -15.85
C GLU A 13 1.93 10.19 -16.07
N ASN A 14 2.86 9.49 -16.72
CA ASN A 14 2.76 8.04 -16.90
C ASN A 14 2.84 7.28 -15.57
N LEU A 15 3.69 7.70 -14.63
CA LEU A 15 3.74 7.09 -13.30
C LEU A 15 2.41 7.24 -12.57
N ILE A 16 1.83 8.45 -12.55
CA ILE A 16 0.53 8.72 -11.93
C ILE A 16 -0.56 7.84 -12.56
N ASN A 17 -0.63 7.79 -13.89
CA ASN A 17 -1.60 6.95 -14.60
C ASN A 17 -1.41 5.46 -14.30
N THR A 18 -0.16 5.00 -14.21
CA THR A 18 0.16 3.60 -13.90
C THR A 18 -0.22 3.25 -12.47
N ILE A 19 0.08 4.12 -11.50
CA ILE A 19 -0.31 3.94 -10.09
C ILE A 19 -1.84 3.79 -9.98
N HIS A 20 -2.59 4.67 -10.64
CA HIS A 20 -4.06 4.61 -10.60
C HIS A 20 -4.63 3.37 -11.31
N ASN A 21 -3.97 2.89 -12.37
CA ASN A 21 -4.36 1.62 -12.99
C ASN A 21 -4.09 0.42 -12.05
N GLU A 22 -2.95 0.43 -11.35
CA GLU A 22 -2.63 -0.60 -10.36
C GLU A 22 -3.62 -0.61 -9.19
N GLU A 23 -4.05 0.57 -8.72
CA GLU A 23 -5.09 0.71 -7.71
C GLU A 23 -6.42 0.06 -8.13
N LYS A 24 -6.88 0.27 -9.37
CA LYS A 24 -8.08 -0.40 -9.90
C LYS A 24 -7.93 -1.91 -9.92
N ILE A 25 -6.74 -2.42 -10.26
CA ILE A 25 -6.48 -3.87 -10.26
C ILE A 25 -6.49 -4.39 -8.82
N PHE A 26 -5.87 -3.67 -7.88
CA PHE A 26 -5.85 -3.98 -6.46
C PHE A 26 -7.27 -4.06 -5.87
N GLU A 27 -8.14 -3.08 -6.16
CA GLU A 27 -9.53 -3.08 -5.72
C GLU A 27 -10.29 -4.30 -6.26
N ASN A 28 -10.10 -4.62 -7.54
CA ASN A 28 -10.71 -5.80 -8.16
C ASN A 28 -10.25 -7.11 -7.50
N LEU A 29 -8.96 -7.24 -7.19
CA LEU A 29 -8.43 -8.40 -6.48
C LEU A 29 -8.97 -8.49 -5.05
N SER A 30 -9.04 -7.36 -4.35
CA SER A 30 -9.59 -7.28 -2.99
C SER A 30 -11.06 -7.67 -2.94
N ASN A 31 -11.86 -7.22 -3.92
CA ASN A 31 -13.27 -7.61 -4.06
C ASN A 31 -13.45 -9.11 -4.34
N LYS A 32 -12.60 -9.67 -5.22
CA LYS A 32 -12.58 -11.12 -5.48
C LYS A 32 -12.22 -11.91 -4.22
N PHE A 33 -11.18 -11.47 -3.50
CA PHE A 33 -10.76 -12.09 -2.25
C PHE A 33 -11.87 -12.06 -1.21
N SER A 34 -12.51 -10.91 -0.98
CA SER A 34 -13.62 -10.78 -0.03
C SER A 34 -14.79 -11.71 -0.36
N THR A 35 -15.14 -11.83 -1.64
CA THR A 35 -16.21 -12.71 -2.12
C THR A 35 -15.86 -14.18 -1.90
N LEU A 36 -14.66 -14.60 -2.33
CA LEU A 36 -14.20 -15.97 -2.17
C LEU A 36 -14.03 -16.36 -0.69
N LYS A 37 -13.54 -15.43 0.13
CA LYS A 37 -13.35 -15.62 1.57
C LYS A 37 -14.68 -15.89 2.27
N LYS A 38 -15.74 -15.15 1.94
CA LYS A 38 -17.09 -15.41 2.48
C LYS A 38 -17.59 -16.81 2.14
N VAL A 39 -17.38 -17.25 0.89
CA VAL A 39 -17.77 -18.60 0.45
C VAL A 39 -16.95 -19.66 1.20
N PHE A 40 -15.64 -19.46 1.31
CA PHE A 40 -14.76 -20.37 2.03
C PHE A 40 -15.13 -20.45 3.52
N ASP A 41 -15.32 -19.33 4.19
CA ASP A 41 -15.66 -19.27 5.62
C ASP A 41 -17.00 -19.98 5.90
N HIS A 42 -18.00 -19.82 5.02
CA HIS A 42 -19.27 -20.54 5.13
C HIS A 42 -19.07 -22.06 5.01
N LEU A 43 -18.40 -22.52 3.95
CA LEU A 43 -18.15 -23.95 3.74
C LEU A 43 -17.28 -24.56 4.85
N PHE A 44 -16.30 -23.78 5.34
CA PHE A 44 -15.44 -24.20 6.44
C PHE A 44 -16.21 -24.28 7.75
N TRP A 45 -17.14 -23.36 7.99
CA TRP A 45 -18.02 -23.41 9.15
C TRP A 45 -18.90 -24.65 9.08
N ASP A 46 -19.61 -24.91 7.97
CA ASP A 46 -20.43 -26.12 7.79
C ASP A 46 -19.63 -27.42 8.03
N TYR A 47 -18.38 -27.44 7.55
CA TYR A 47 -17.43 -28.52 7.77
C TYR A 47 -17.00 -28.68 9.23
N SER A 48 -16.88 -27.58 9.98
CA SER A 48 -16.34 -27.57 11.35
C SER A 48 -17.43 -27.67 12.42
N SER A 49 -18.65 -27.23 12.11
CA SER A 49 -19.80 -27.17 13.02
C SER A 49 -20.69 -28.41 12.95
N SER A 50 -20.30 -29.44 12.19
CA SER A 50 -21.02 -30.72 12.07
C SER A 50 -20.89 -31.56 13.38
N ASP A 51 -21.48 -31.03 14.46
CA ASP A 51 -21.70 -31.55 15.81
C ASP A 51 -20.62 -32.48 16.41
N MET A 52 -19.70 -31.91 17.19
CA MET A 52 -18.84 -32.66 18.11
C MET A 52 -19.60 -32.93 19.43
N HIS A 53 -20.56 -33.86 19.41
CA HIS A 53 -21.06 -34.45 20.67
C HIS A 53 -20.01 -35.40 21.26
N GLU A 54 -19.79 -35.36 22.58
CA GLU A 54 -18.69 -36.07 23.25
C GLU A 54 -18.90 -37.60 23.41
N ASP A 55 -20.07 -38.14 23.03
CA ASP A 55 -20.44 -39.56 23.23
C ASP A 55 -20.36 -40.44 21.96
N PHE A 56 -19.36 -40.23 21.08
CA PHE A 56 -19.20 -41.08 19.89
C PHE A 56 -18.38 -42.35 20.18
N ASN A 57 -18.88 -43.50 19.72
CA ASN A 57 -18.05 -44.70 19.61
C ASN A 57 -17.05 -44.59 18.43
N GLU A 58 -16.02 -45.43 18.44
CA GLU A 58 -14.92 -45.41 17.44
C GLU A 58 -15.40 -45.53 15.98
N ARG A 59 -16.48 -46.29 15.70
CA ARG A 59 -17.07 -46.38 14.35
C ARG A 59 -17.79 -45.12 13.92
N GLN A 60 -18.44 -44.42 14.85
CA GLN A 60 -19.10 -43.14 14.57
C GLN A 60 -18.06 -42.05 14.26
N VAL A 61 -16.93 -42.06 14.97
CA VAL A 61 -15.78 -41.19 14.68
C VAL A 61 -15.22 -41.45 13.27
N GLN A 62 -14.98 -42.72 12.91
CA GLN A 62 -14.52 -43.07 11.55
C GLN A 62 -15.51 -42.67 10.46
N HIS A 63 -16.82 -42.90 10.67
CA HIS A 63 -17.85 -42.52 9.71
C HIS A 63 -17.88 -41.00 9.49
N LYS A 64 -17.71 -40.21 10.55
CA LYS A 64 -17.62 -38.75 10.46
C LYS A 64 -16.39 -38.29 9.70
N PHE A 65 -15.21 -38.86 9.94
CA PHE A 65 -14.02 -38.54 9.15
C PHE A 65 -14.22 -38.81 7.65
N ILE A 66 -14.93 -39.89 7.31
CA ILE A 66 -15.27 -40.18 5.91
C ILE A 66 -16.24 -39.15 5.34
N GLN A 67 -17.28 -38.74 6.08
CA GLN A 67 -18.21 -37.70 5.64
C GLN A 67 -17.53 -36.34 5.48
N MET A 68 -16.68 -35.95 6.45
CA MET A 68 -15.87 -34.73 6.40
C MET A 68 -14.94 -34.74 5.18
N SER A 69 -14.22 -35.84 4.94
CA SER A 69 -13.34 -35.97 3.77
C SER A 69 -14.11 -35.88 2.45
N LYS A 70 -15.31 -36.47 2.37
CA LYS A 70 -16.19 -36.33 1.20
C LYS A 70 -16.66 -34.90 1.01
N PHE A 71 -17.16 -34.25 2.05
CA PHE A 71 -17.60 -32.85 1.98
C PHE A 71 -16.47 -31.92 1.51
N ALA A 72 -15.27 -32.08 2.06
CA ALA A 72 -14.10 -31.28 1.67
C ALA A 72 -13.72 -31.49 0.19
N LYS A 73 -13.87 -32.70 -0.31
CA LYS A 73 -13.61 -33.06 -1.72
C LYS A 73 -14.71 -32.58 -2.67
N GLU A 74 -15.97 -32.73 -2.27
CA GLU A 74 -17.15 -32.32 -3.04
C GLU A 74 -17.23 -30.79 -3.19
N ASN A 75 -16.82 -30.05 -2.16
CA ASN A 75 -16.84 -28.58 -2.15
C ASN A 75 -15.49 -27.94 -2.52
N ASP A 76 -14.50 -28.75 -2.90
CA ASP A 76 -13.14 -28.32 -3.26
C ASP A 76 -12.54 -27.30 -2.28
N LEU A 77 -12.59 -27.61 -0.97
CA LEU A 77 -12.07 -26.71 0.07
C LEU A 77 -10.58 -26.42 -0.12
N ALA A 78 -9.81 -27.42 -0.56
CA ALA A 78 -8.38 -27.28 -0.81
C ALA A 78 -8.09 -26.37 -2.01
N GLY A 79 -8.85 -26.49 -3.11
CA GLY A 79 -8.74 -25.59 -4.26
C GLY A 79 -9.10 -24.16 -3.91
N LYS A 80 -10.20 -23.94 -3.18
CA LYS A 80 -10.61 -22.60 -2.71
C LYS A 80 -9.58 -21.95 -1.78
N LYS A 81 -8.99 -22.73 -0.87
CA LYS A 81 -7.89 -22.23 -0.02
C LYS A 81 -6.68 -21.82 -0.84
N THR A 82 -6.30 -22.65 -1.81
CA THR A 82 -5.17 -22.35 -2.71
C THR A 82 -5.43 -21.09 -3.53
N GLU A 83 -6.66 -20.90 -4.00
CA GLU A 83 -7.08 -19.69 -4.72
C GLU A 83 -7.04 -18.45 -3.81
N LEU A 84 -7.50 -18.55 -2.56
CA LEU A 84 -7.36 -17.48 -1.56
C LEU A 84 -5.90 -17.11 -1.33
N ASP A 85 -5.02 -18.09 -1.12
CA ASP A 85 -3.58 -17.87 -0.91
C ASP A 85 -2.95 -17.19 -2.13
N SER A 86 -3.36 -17.58 -3.34
CA SER A 86 -2.92 -16.96 -4.60
C SER A 86 -3.39 -15.51 -4.72
N LEU A 87 -4.63 -15.21 -4.30
CA LEU A 87 -5.16 -13.85 -4.29
C LEU A 87 -4.43 -12.98 -3.28
N VAL A 88 -4.16 -13.47 -2.06
CA VAL A 88 -3.39 -12.75 -1.04
C VAL A 88 -2.01 -12.38 -1.58
N LYS A 89 -1.29 -13.34 -2.18
CA LYS A 89 0.02 -13.07 -2.81
C LYS A 89 -0.07 -12.02 -3.90
N SER A 90 -1.13 -12.06 -4.71
CA SER A 90 -1.34 -11.08 -5.78
C SER A 90 -1.65 -9.69 -5.24
N ILE A 91 -2.43 -9.58 -4.16
CA ILE A 91 -2.76 -8.32 -3.49
C ILE A 91 -1.50 -7.69 -2.91
N LEU A 92 -0.70 -8.46 -2.17
CA LEU A 92 0.57 -7.98 -1.60
C LEU A 92 1.54 -7.51 -2.69
N ALA A 93 1.72 -8.30 -3.75
CA ALA A 93 2.58 -7.91 -4.88
C ALA A 93 2.10 -6.62 -5.57
N LYS A 94 0.78 -6.36 -5.58
CA LYS A 94 0.20 -5.14 -6.15
C LYS A 94 0.39 -3.93 -5.25
N GLU A 95 0.27 -4.12 -3.95
CA GLU A 95 0.59 -3.10 -2.95
C GLU A 95 2.07 -2.68 -3.03
N ASP A 96 2.99 -3.64 -3.09
CA ASP A 96 4.43 -3.39 -3.27
C ASP A 96 4.73 -2.64 -4.58
N SER A 97 4.04 -3.01 -5.65
CA SER A 97 4.16 -2.35 -6.95
C SER A 97 3.70 -0.89 -6.89
N MET A 98 2.54 -0.61 -6.28
CA MET A 98 2.05 0.77 -6.09
C MET A 98 3.01 1.61 -5.24
N ASN A 99 3.56 1.03 -4.17
CA ASN A 99 4.55 1.69 -3.32
C ASN A 99 5.84 2.01 -4.09
N SER A 100 6.33 1.07 -4.91
CA SER A 100 7.53 1.26 -5.73
C SER A 100 7.35 2.35 -6.80
N LEU A 101 6.19 2.39 -7.44
CA LEU A 101 5.84 3.43 -8.41
C LEU A 101 5.70 4.81 -7.74
N SER A 102 5.06 4.85 -6.57
CA SER A 102 4.91 6.07 -5.76
C SER A 102 6.25 6.61 -5.28
N MET A 103 7.15 5.73 -4.85
CA MET A 103 8.53 6.09 -4.51
C MET A 103 9.25 6.70 -5.72
N SER A 104 9.06 6.15 -6.91
CA SER A 104 9.63 6.67 -8.14
C SER A 104 9.12 8.07 -8.48
N LEU A 105 7.82 8.34 -8.24
CA LEU A 105 7.24 9.67 -8.42
C LEU A 105 7.82 10.68 -7.43
N LEU A 106 7.92 10.32 -6.14
CA LEU A 106 8.56 11.14 -5.11
C LEU A 106 10.05 11.39 -5.42
N GLN A 107 10.73 10.41 -6.01
CA GLN A 107 12.11 10.53 -6.45
C GLN A 107 12.26 11.58 -7.56
N ILE A 108 11.34 11.63 -8.54
CA ILE A 108 11.33 12.69 -9.56
C ILE A 108 11.12 14.06 -8.89
N ALA A 109 10.11 14.21 -8.03
CA ALA A 109 9.86 15.47 -7.33
C ALA A 109 11.09 15.96 -6.56
N LYS A 110 11.70 15.09 -5.76
CA LYS A 110 12.93 15.38 -5.01
C LYS A 110 14.07 15.79 -5.95
N GLN A 111 14.22 15.12 -7.09
CA GLN A 111 15.27 15.46 -8.06
C GLN A 111 15.05 16.86 -8.63
N GLY A 112 13.80 17.26 -8.90
CA GLY A 112 13.47 18.63 -9.32
C GLY A 112 13.90 19.67 -8.29
N ILE A 113 13.60 19.44 -7.01
CA ILE A 113 14.06 20.29 -5.90
C ILE A 113 15.60 20.39 -5.90
N SER A 114 16.30 19.26 -6.01
CA SER A 114 17.77 19.24 -6.03
C SER A 114 18.36 19.93 -7.27
N THR A 115 17.75 19.81 -8.45
CA THR A 115 18.25 20.42 -9.68
C THR A 115 18.19 21.94 -9.63
N VAL A 116 17.12 22.51 -9.04
CA VAL A 116 16.91 23.96 -9.01
C VAL A 116 17.57 24.62 -7.80
N HIS A 117 17.49 23.98 -6.63
CA HIS A 117 17.90 24.60 -5.36
C HIS A 117 19.17 23.99 -4.74
N GLY A 118 19.63 22.85 -5.27
CA GLY A 118 20.70 22.04 -4.69
C GLY A 118 20.28 21.27 -3.43
N ASN A 119 19.80 22.00 -2.41
CA ASN A 119 19.45 21.50 -1.08
C ASN A 119 18.02 21.94 -0.68
N PRO A 120 17.24 21.11 0.06
CA PRO A 120 15.89 21.45 0.53
C PRO A 120 15.84 22.67 1.45
N ALA A 121 16.97 23.04 2.10
CA ALA A 121 17.08 24.27 2.87
C ALA A 121 16.86 25.52 2.00
N ASN A 122 17.29 25.48 0.73
CA ASN A 122 17.16 26.58 -0.22
C ASN A 122 15.82 26.57 -0.97
N CYS A 123 15.05 25.50 -0.86
CA CYS A 123 13.78 25.33 -1.54
C CYS A 123 12.65 26.07 -0.78
N PRO A 124 11.73 26.76 -1.48
CA PRO A 124 10.49 27.27 -0.91
C PRO A 124 9.73 26.17 -0.14
N ILE A 125 9.02 26.55 0.91
CA ILE A 125 8.30 25.58 1.76
C ILE A 125 7.16 24.85 1.03
N GLY A 126 6.54 25.50 0.04
CA GLY A 126 5.31 25.05 -0.60
C GLY A 126 4.08 25.16 0.31
N ARG A 127 2.97 24.50 -0.04
CA ARG A 127 1.75 24.50 0.79
C ARG A 127 1.93 23.71 2.09
N SER A 128 1.11 24.02 3.08
CA SER A 128 1.02 23.25 4.33
C SER A 128 0.31 21.91 4.11
N ILE A 129 0.75 20.89 4.83
CA ILE A 129 0.17 19.55 4.88
C ILE A 129 0.08 19.18 6.37
N GLY A 130 -1.03 19.55 7.00
CA GLY A 130 -1.13 19.53 8.47
C GLY A 130 -0.12 20.49 9.09
N SER A 131 0.66 19.98 10.03
CA SER A 131 1.80 20.64 10.69
C SER A 131 3.10 20.59 9.87
N GLU A 132 3.13 19.79 8.80
CA GLU A 132 4.26 19.69 7.88
C GLU A 132 4.13 20.63 6.67
N ASN A 133 5.22 20.76 5.91
CA ASN A 133 5.24 21.51 4.65
C ASN A 133 5.56 20.60 3.46
N LEU A 134 5.05 20.99 2.28
CA LEU A 134 5.17 20.23 1.04
C LEU A 134 6.60 19.74 0.75
N LYS A 135 7.60 20.63 0.84
CA LYS A 135 8.99 20.21 0.56
C LYS A 135 9.48 19.13 1.54
N ASN A 136 9.10 19.21 2.82
CA ASN A 136 9.56 18.25 3.82
C ASN A 136 8.85 16.91 3.63
N VAL A 137 7.55 16.92 3.36
CA VAL A 137 6.77 15.68 3.09
C VAL A 137 7.33 14.95 1.86
N ILE A 138 7.60 15.66 0.76
CA ILE A 138 8.22 15.05 -0.44
C ILE A 138 9.59 14.46 -0.09
N TRP A 139 10.42 15.24 0.60
CA TRP A 139 11.80 14.86 0.87
C TRP A 139 11.91 13.68 1.84
N GLN A 140 11.21 13.74 2.97
CA GLN A 140 11.24 12.68 3.97
C GLN A 140 10.42 11.47 3.57
N GLY A 141 9.28 11.65 2.88
CA GLY A 141 8.53 10.54 2.29
C GLY A 141 9.38 9.73 1.32
N ARG A 142 10.14 10.42 0.44
CA ARG A 142 11.13 9.77 -0.44
C ARG A 142 12.21 9.03 0.35
N ASN A 143 12.79 9.66 1.37
CA ASN A 143 13.86 9.04 2.14
C ASN A 143 13.39 7.82 2.93
N GLN A 144 12.18 7.89 3.50
CA GLN A 144 11.55 6.76 4.15
C GLN A 144 11.36 5.60 3.17
N ALA A 145 10.79 5.85 2.00
CA ALA A 145 10.54 4.82 1.01
C ALA A 145 11.82 4.12 0.52
N ILE A 146 12.91 4.86 0.30
CA ILE A 146 14.18 4.29 -0.18
C ILE A 146 14.96 3.55 0.91
N HIS A 147 14.88 4.01 2.15
CA HIS A 147 15.67 3.47 3.27
C HIS A 147 14.83 2.64 4.26
N CYS A 148 13.60 2.27 3.90
CA CYS A 148 12.70 1.51 4.78
C CYS A 148 13.34 0.17 5.19
N GLU A 149 13.95 -0.56 4.26
CA GLU A 149 14.59 -1.86 4.51
C GLU A 149 15.73 -1.81 5.54
N GLU A 150 16.31 -0.63 5.81
CA GLU A 150 17.34 -0.46 6.84
C GLU A 150 16.76 -0.52 8.27
N GLY A 151 15.45 -0.33 8.44
CA GLY A 151 14.76 -0.39 9.72
C GLY A 151 15.15 0.71 10.72
N ASN A 152 15.95 1.70 10.31
CA ASN A 152 16.42 2.78 11.18
C ASN A 152 16.35 4.15 10.49
N PRO A 153 15.14 4.73 10.34
CA PRO A 153 14.99 6.04 9.73
C PRO A 153 15.72 7.13 10.53
N ASN A 154 16.25 8.11 9.81
CA ASN A 154 16.87 9.28 10.44
C ASN A 154 15.83 10.11 11.23
N GLN A 155 16.32 10.99 12.12
CA GLN A 155 15.43 11.78 12.99
C GLN A 155 14.45 12.66 12.20
N ARG A 156 14.87 13.25 11.07
CA ARG A 156 13.99 14.10 10.26
C ARG A 156 12.82 13.32 9.64
N VAL A 157 13.05 12.07 9.26
CA VAL A 157 12.00 11.17 8.79
C VAL A 157 11.05 10.84 9.93
N LYS A 158 11.58 10.49 11.12
CA LYS A 158 10.77 10.21 12.31
C LYS A 158 9.90 11.40 12.70
N ASP A 159 10.47 12.60 12.79
CA ASP A 159 9.75 13.83 13.14
C ASP A 159 8.64 14.12 12.12
N CYS A 160 8.95 14.01 10.82
CA CYS A 160 7.98 14.24 9.76
C CYS A 160 6.81 13.26 9.85
N PHE A 161 7.07 11.96 10.01
CA PHE A 161 6.00 10.96 10.06
C PHE A 161 5.23 11.00 11.37
N GLU A 162 5.84 11.39 12.49
CA GLU A 162 5.14 11.59 13.76
C GLU A 162 4.15 12.78 13.69
N ASN A 163 4.57 13.86 13.01
CA ASN A 163 3.70 15.00 12.73
C ASN A 163 2.53 14.58 11.83
N LEU A 164 2.81 13.86 10.73
CA LEU A 164 1.77 13.32 9.85
C LEU A 164 0.83 12.34 10.57
N ARG A 165 1.37 11.52 11.47
CA ARG A 165 0.58 10.58 12.29
C ARG A 165 -0.37 11.34 13.22
N THR A 166 0.12 12.42 13.84
CA THR A 166 -0.68 13.28 14.72
C THR A 166 -1.82 13.95 13.97
N ASP A 167 -1.56 14.41 12.73
CA ASP A 167 -2.53 15.18 11.95
C ASP A 167 -3.53 14.30 11.17
N PHE A 168 -3.08 13.16 10.65
CA PHE A 168 -3.84 12.34 9.70
C PHE A 168 -4.10 10.89 10.16
N GLY A 169 -3.44 10.42 11.23
CA GLY A 169 -3.71 9.14 11.87
C GLY A 169 -2.63 8.07 11.71
N ASN A 170 -2.93 6.86 12.22
CA ASN A 170 -1.94 5.79 12.41
C ASN A 170 -1.36 5.19 11.12
N GLU A 171 -1.90 5.52 9.95
CA GLU A 171 -1.34 5.06 8.67
C GLU A 171 0.06 5.65 8.35
N TYR A 172 0.46 6.70 9.06
CA TYR A 172 1.79 7.30 9.01
C TYR A 172 2.67 6.89 10.21
N ASP A 173 2.22 5.97 11.06
CA ASP A 173 3.02 5.51 12.19
C ASP A 173 4.19 4.64 11.72
N LEU A 174 5.42 5.11 11.95
CA LEU A 174 6.63 4.32 11.69
C LEU A 174 6.97 3.37 12.85
N ALA A 175 6.42 3.56 14.05
CA ALA A 175 6.76 2.73 15.21
C ALA A 175 6.19 1.31 15.10
N THR A 176 5.12 1.13 14.34
CA THR A 176 4.50 -0.18 14.10
C THR A 176 5.36 -1.05 13.18
N ASP A 177 5.86 -0.49 12.07
CA ASP A 177 6.77 -1.15 11.15
C ASP A 177 7.64 -0.11 10.42
N TYR A 178 8.95 -0.15 10.70
CA TYR A 178 9.93 0.72 10.06
C TYR A 178 10.33 0.24 8.66
N MET A 179 10.09 -1.04 8.34
CA MET A 179 10.45 -1.66 7.07
C MET A 179 9.36 -1.52 6.01
N GLU A 180 8.16 -1.11 6.40
CA GLU A 180 7.05 -0.86 5.47
C GLU A 180 7.31 0.40 4.63
N ASN A 181 7.23 0.26 3.30
CA ASN A 181 7.30 1.40 2.39
C ASN A 181 5.97 2.17 2.40
N ARG A 182 5.96 3.42 2.87
CA ARG A 182 4.75 4.27 2.96
C ARG A 182 4.61 5.25 1.78
N ALA A 183 5.34 5.06 0.68
CA ALA A 183 5.34 6.00 -0.44
C ALA A 183 3.96 6.24 -1.05
N ARG A 184 3.12 5.20 -1.18
CA ARG A 184 1.77 5.36 -1.73
C ARG A 184 0.93 6.28 -0.84
N LYS A 185 0.98 6.09 0.48
CA LYS A 185 0.28 6.94 1.45
C LYS A 185 0.69 8.41 1.35
N ILE A 186 1.99 8.67 1.16
CA ILE A 186 2.47 10.05 0.93
C ILE A 186 1.92 10.63 -0.38
N VAL A 187 1.92 9.87 -1.48
CA VAL A 187 1.36 10.32 -2.77
C VAL A 187 -0.15 10.60 -2.65
N ASP A 188 -0.89 9.78 -1.91
CA ASP A 188 -2.31 9.96 -1.64
C ASP A 188 -2.58 11.21 -0.80
N LEU A 189 -1.79 11.41 0.27
CA LEU A 189 -1.84 12.60 1.12
C LEU A 189 -1.56 13.89 0.33
N LEU A 190 -0.62 13.82 -0.61
CA LEU A 190 -0.32 14.92 -1.53
C LEU A 190 -1.44 15.15 -2.56
N GLY A 191 -2.35 14.21 -2.73
CA GLY A 191 -3.41 14.30 -3.73
C GLY A 191 -2.87 14.23 -5.15
N TRP A 192 -1.72 13.59 -5.37
CA TRP A 192 -1.05 13.46 -6.67
C TRP A 192 -1.69 12.38 -7.56
N ASN A 193 -3.02 12.29 -7.52
CA ASN A 193 -3.82 11.38 -8.34
C ASN A 193 -4.00 11.91 -9.78
N LEU A 194 -3.72 13.20 -9.99
CA LEU A 194 -3.76 13.87 -11.27
C LEU A 194 -2.44 14.60 -11.49
N TYR A 195 -1.94 14.56 -12.72
CA TYR A 195 -0.70 15.28 -13.07
C TYR A 195 -0.79 16.78 -12.74
N GLY A 196 -1.95 17.42 -12.91
CA GLY A 196 -2.13 18.84 -12.59
C GLY A 196 -1.88 19.19 -11.11
N ASN A 197 -2.21 18.28 -10.18
CA ASN A 197 -1.95 18.50 -8.75
C ASN A 197 -0.45 18.40 -8.45
N TYR A 198 0.20 17.38 -9.01
CA TYR A 198 1.66 17.24 -8.96
C TYR A 198 2.36 18.46 -9.56
N GLU A 199 1.93 18.89 -10.75
CA GLU A 199 2.51 20.04 -11.45
C GLU A 199 2.34 21.33 -10.65
N SER A 200 1.16 21.59 -10.10
CA SER A 200 0.92 22.78 -9.28
C SER A 200 1.79 22.79 -8.02
N ASP A 201 1.91 21.66 -7.34
CA ASP A 201 2.78 21.52 -6.17
C ASP A 201 4.24 21.76 -6.55
N MET A 202 4.70 21.16 -7.65
CA MET A 202 6.08 21.35 -8.09
C MET A 202 6.37 22.76 -8.58
N ILE A 203 5.46 23.44 -9.30
CA ILE A 203 5.63 24.85 -9.68
C ILE A 203 5.83 25.73 -8.43
N SER A 204 5.07 25.47 -7.36
CA SER A 204 5.22 26.21 -6.10
C SER A 204 6.60 26.06 -5.45
N LEU A 205 7.30 24.97 -5.76
CA LEU A 205 8.63 24.66 -5.23
C LEU A 205 9.76 25.09 -6.17
N ILE A 206 9.60 24.96 -7.49
CA ILE A 206 10.70 25.10 -8.45
C ILE A 206 10.49 26.12 -9.59
N GLY A 207 9.35 26.84 -9.63
CA GLY A 207 9.06 27.91 -10.62
C GLY A 207 8.41 27.44 -11.92
#